data_AF-E3LGC1-F1
#
_entry.id   AF-E3LGC1-F1
#
_cell.length_a   1.000
_cell.length_b   1.000
_cell.length_c   1.000
_cell.angle_alpha   90.00
_cell.angle_beta   90.00
_cell.angle_gamma   90.00
#
_symmetry.space_group_name_H-M   'P 1'
#
loop_
_entity.id
_entity.type
_entity.pdbx_description
1 polymer ?
#
loop_
_entity_poly.entity_id
_entity_poly.type
_entity_poly.pdbx_seq_one_letter_code
_entity_poly.pdbx_strand_id
1 'polypeptide(L)'
;MNMNSVVIWSTSQSIRSRCGLIQNYLDNTLGPYLQLTDRSMDKCRQERCEGRGECYLPRPKLNPALYNFACRCERPYFGKSCEYRGRRIGYSKARPSVIPDVSAYFQSASTSSSGINRYNAPNQYYARTNVKNNNLEKRELKI
;
A
#
# COMPACT_ATOMS: atom_id res chain seq x y z
N MET A 1 -1.21 1.56 12.75
CA MET A 1 -0.30 2.55 12.13
C MET A 1 0.97 1.82 11.74
N ASN A 2 1.52 2.10 10.55
CA ASN A 2 2.84 1.60 10.15
C ASN A 2 3.83 2.77 10.30
N MET A 3 4.89 2.60 11.08
CA MET A 3 5.93 3.61 11.31
C MET A 3 7.28 2.98 10.98
N ASN A 4 8.03 3.61 10.08
CA ASN A 4 9.36 3.12 9.68
C ASN A 4 10.46 3.59 10.64
N SER A 5 10.23 4.69 11.36
CA SER A 5 11.18 5.27 12.31
C SER A 5 10.45 6.11 13.34
N VAL A 6 10.96 6.12 14.57
CA VAL A 6 10.50 6.99 15.65
C VAL A 6 11.67 7.86 16.08
N VAL A 7 11.43 9.17 16.22
CA VAL A 7 12.41 10.11 16.78
C VAL A 7 11.98 10.45 18.20
N ILE A 8 12.81 10.09 19.17
CA ILE A 8 12.58 10.42 20.59
C ILE A 8 13.32 11.73 20.86
N TRP A 9 12.57 12.77 21.19
CA TRP A 9 13.12 14.10 21.44
C TRP A 9 12.84 14.54 22.88
N SER A 10 13.78 15.28 23.46
CA SER A 10 13.72 15.84 24.80
C SER A 10 14.25 17.28 24.80
N THR A 11 13.65 18.14 25.60
CA THR A 11 14.11 19.53 25.82
C THR A 11 15.48 19.59 26.51
N SER A 12 16.28 20.59 26.18
CA SER A 12 17.57 20.89 26.84
C SER A 12 17.40 21.57 28.20
N GLN A 13 16.18 22.00 28.55
CA GLN A 13 15.91 22.74 29.78
C GLN A 13 16.28 21.92 31.02
N SER A 14 17.21 22.48 31.81
CA SER A 14 17.73 21.87 33.04
C SER A 14 18.28 20.45 32.83
N ILE A 15 18.88 20.16 31.67
CA ILE A 15 19.36 18.81 31.36
C ILE A 15 20.42 18.31 32.36
N ARG A 16 21.26 19.22 32.89
CA ARG A 16 22.28 18.86 33.89
C ARG A 16 21.69 18.24 35.15
N SER A 17 20.56 18.76 35.65
CA SER A 17 19.91 18.22 36.85
C SER A 17 19.03 17.00 36.54
N ARG A 18 18.58 16.84 35.30
CA ARG A 18 17.70 15.75 34.87
C ARG A 18 18.42 14.55 34.27
N CYS A 19 19.71 14.69 33.93
CA CYS A 19 20.48 13.67 33.23
C CYS A 19 20.40 12.29 33.93
N GLY A 20 20.60 12.25 35.25
CA GLY A 20 20.51 11.01 36.03
C GLY A 20 19.11 10.38 36.03
N LEU A 21 18.04 11.20 36.08
CA LEU A 21 16.66 10.71 35.99
C LEU A 21 16.34 10.18 34.58
N ILE A 22 16.84 10.85 33.55
CA ILE A 22 16.69 10.41 32.15
C ILE A 22 17.43 9.10 31.95
N GLN A 23 18.67 8.99 32.43
CA GLN A 23 19.44 7.74 32.39
C GLN A 23 18.67 6.61 33.07
N ASN A 24 18.20 6.82 34.31
CA ASN A 24 17.41 5.81 35.02
C ASN A 24 16.14 5.42 34.25
N TYR A 25 15.46 6.37 33.61
CA TYR A 25 14.29 6.08 32.78
C TYR A 25 14.64 5.28 31.52
N LEU A 26 15.76 5.60 30.86
CA LEU A 26 16.26 4.86 29.71
C LEU A 26 16.64 3.43 30.10
N ASP A 27 17.36 3.25 31.20
CA ASP A 27 17.89 1.95 31.61
C ASP A 27 16.78 1.02 32.13
N ASN A 28 15.84 1.56 32.92
CA ASN A 28 14.85 0.73 33.62
C ASN A 28 13.50 0.63 32.94
N THR A 29 13.14 1.59 32.07
CA THR A 29 11.79 1.67 31.50
C THR A 29 11.82 1.66 29.98
N LEU A 30 12.39 2.70 29.37
CA LEU A 30 12.29 2.90 27.93
C LEU A 30 13.12 1.89 27.14
N GLY A 31 14.37 1.65 27.54
CA GLY A 31 15.28 0.72 26.87
C GLY A 31 14.71 -0.69 26.80
N PRO A 32 14.32 -1.32 27.92
CA PRO A 32 13.67 -2.62 27.91
C PRO A 32 12.37 -2.65 27.10
N TYR A 33 11.55 -1.60 27.17
CA TYR A 33 10.31 -1.50 26.40
C TYR A 33 10.56 -1.47 24.89
N LEU A 34 11.55 -0.69 24.43
CA LEU A 34 11.93 -0.63 23.02
C LEU A 34 12.45 -1.99 22.55
N GLN A 35 13.34 -2.64 23.32
CA GLN A 35 13.85 -3.96 22.98
C GLN A 35 12.75 -5.02 22.88
N LEU A 36 11.78 -5.01 23.79
CA LEU A 36 10.61 -5.91 23.74
C LEU A 36 9.74 -5.63 22.52
N THR A 37 9.55 -4.35 22.19
CA THR A 37 8.79 -3.93 21.01
C THR A 37 9.46 -4.40 19.73
N ASP A 38 10.77 -4.16 19.58
CA ASP A 38 11.54 -4.58 18.41
C ASP A 38 11.49 -6.10 18.23
N ARG A 39 11.76 -6.87 19.30
CA ARG A 39 11.65 -8.34 19.27
C ARG A 39 10.24 -8.82 18.89
N SER A 40 9.20 -8.16 19.39
CA SER A 40 7.82 -8.50 19.04
C SER A 40 7.50 -8.21 17.58
N MET A 41 8.01 -7.11 17.03
CA MET A 41 7.82 -6.74 15.63
C MET A 41 8.61 -7.67 14.70
N ASP A 42 9.84 -8.02 15.06
CA ASP A 42 10.66 -9.00 14.34
C ASP A 42 10.02 -10.38 14.32
N LYS A 43 9.51 -10.83 15.47
CA LYS A 43 8.76 -12.09 15.57
C LYS A 43 7.55 -12.08 14.63
N CYS A 44 6.79 -10.99 14.62
CA CYS A 44 5.66 -10.85 13.70
C CYS A 44 6.10 -10.86 12.23
N ARG A 45 7.17 -10.14 11.89
CA ARG A 45 7.74 -10.12 10.55
C ARG A 45 8.11 -11.52 10.08
N GLN A 46 8.74 -12.31 10.94
CA GLN A 46 9.16 -13.68 10.63
C GLN A 46 7.98 -14.65 10.55
N GLU A 47 7.15 -14.72 11.60
CA GLU A 47 6.09 -15.74 11.73
C GLU A 47 4.86 -15.45 10.86
N ARG A 48 4.58 -14.16 10.57
CA ARG A 48 3.35 -13.76 9.89
C ARG A 48 3.58 -13.21 8.50
N CYS A 49 4.67 -12.48 8.29
CA CYS A 49 4.97 -11.85 7.00
C CYS A 49 6.09 -12.57 6.23
N GLU A 50 6.41 -13.82 6.59
CA GLU A 50 7.41 -14.66 5.91
C GLU A 50 8.81 -14.02 5.84
N GLY A 51 9.10 -13.07 6.74
CA GLY A 51 10.31 -12.23 6.74
C GLY A 51 10.36 -11.19 5.61
N ARG A 52 9.32 -11.11 4.77
CA ARG A 52 9.26 -10.37 3.49
C ARG A 52 8.36 -9.15 3.53
N GLY A 53 8.04 -8.66 4.72
CA GLY A 53 7.19 -7.51 4.92
C GLY A 53 7.23 -6.99 6.34
N GLU A 54 6.71 -5.79 6.51
CA GLU A 54 6.61 -5.14 7.81
C GLU A 54 5.24 -5.39 8.44
N CYS A 55 5.24 -5.76 9.71
CA CYS A 55 3.99 -5.86 10.47
C CYS A 55 3.48 -4.46 10.82
N TYR A 56 2.16 -4.28 10.78
CA TYR A 56 1.52 -3.09 11.33
C TYR A 56 0.16 -3.44 11.92
N LEU A 57 -0.26 -2.67 12.90
CA LEU A 57 -1.57 -2.85 13.51
C LEU A 57 -2.62 -1.98 12.79
N PRO A 58 -3.63 -2.54 12.11
CA PRO A 58 -4.59 -1.73 11.35
C PRO A 58 -5.44 -0.82 12.24
N ARG A 59 -5.76 -1.27 13.47
CA ARG A 59 -6.52 -0.51 14.45
C ARG A 59 -5.80 -0.51 15.79
N PRO A 60 -5.65 0.63 16.47
CA PRO A 60 -5.09 0.67 17.82
C PRO A 60 -5.86 -0.28 18.74
N LYS A 61 -5.15 -1.15 19.46
CA LYS A 61 -5.72 -2.02 20.48
C LYS A 61 -4.81 -2.00 21.70
N LEU A 62 -5.41 -2.03 22.88
CA LEU A 62 -4.69 -2.31 24.12
C LEU A 62 -4.29 -3.79 24.09
N ASN A 63 -3.00 -4.10 24.11
CA ASN A 63 -2.44 -5.46 24.05
C ASN A 63 -2.89 -6.27 22.80
N PRO A 64 -2.40 -5.93 21.60
CA PRO A 64 -2.72 -6.67 20.40
C PRO A 64 -2.06 -8.06 20.39
N ALA A 65 -2.85 -9.12 20.33
CA ALA A 65 -2.33 -10.45 20.02
C ALA A 65 -1.76 -10.50 18.59
N LEU A 66 -0.80 -11.39 18.34
CA LEU A 66 -0.05 -11.51 17.08
C LEU A 66 -0.94 -11.60 15.82
N TYR A 67 -2.10 -12.24 15.93
CA TYR A 67 -3.04 -12.38 14.81
C TYR A 67 -3.78 -11.09 14.42
N ASN A 68 -3.68 -10.02 15.21
CA ASN A 68 -4.27 -8.72 14.90
C ASN A 68 -3.40 -7.89 13.95
N PHE A 69 -2.15 -8.26 13.76
CA PHE A 69 -1.24 -7.54 12.87
C PHE A 69 -1.56 -7.87 11.41
N ALA A 70 -1.33 -6.91 10.52
CA ALA A 70 -1.38 -7.09 9.08
C ALA A 70 0.01 -6.88 8.49
N CYS A 71 0.27 -7.46 7.33
CA CYS A 71 1.55 -7.36 6.65
C CYS A 71 1.52 -6.27 5.58
N ARG A 72 2.54 -5.42 5.56
CA ARG A 72 2.87 -4.57 4.43
C ARG A 72 4.08 -5.16 3.72
N CYS A 73 3.82 -5.82 2.61
CA CYS A 73 4.86 -6.56 1.89
C CYS A 73 5.87 -5.65 1.21
N GLU A 74 7.13 -6.06 1.28
CA GLU A 74 8.20 -5.49 0.47
C GLU A 74 8.01 -5.94 -0.98
N ARG A 75 8.20 -5.05 -1.95
CA ARG A 75 8.16 -5.45 -3.36
C ARG A 75 9.31 -6.43 -3.64
N PRO A 76 9.10 -7.50 -4.43
CA PRO A 76 7.94 -7.81 -5.25
C PRO A 76 6.90 -8.73 -4.58
N TYR A 77 6.92 -8.88 -3.26
CA TYR A 77 6.01 -9.79 -2.54
C TYR A 77 4.62 -9.18 -2.35
N PHE A 78 3.60 -10.05 -2.30
CA PHE A 78 2.20 -9.70 -2.09
C PHE A 78 1.43 -10.89 -1.47
N GLY A 79 0.18 -10.66 -1.07
CA GLY A 79 -0.62 -11.62 -0.30
C GLY A 79 -0.94 -11.09 1.10
N LYS A 80 -1.61 -11.89 1.93
CA LYS A 80 -1.96 -11.48 3.30
C LYS A 80 -0.76 -11.56 4.25
N SER A 81 0.19 -12.44 3.93
CA SER A 81 1.38 -12.79 4.68
C SER A 81 2.67 -12.59 3.85
N CYS A 82 2.59 -11.92 2.70
CA CYS A 82 3.72 -11.74 1.77
C CYS A 82 4.28 -13.05 1.20
N GLU A 83 3.39 -14.04 1.11
CA GLU A 83 3.66 -15.40 0.68
C GLU A 83 3.95 -15.50 -0.83
N TYR A 84 3.33 -14.64 -1.65
CA TYR A 84 3.48 -14.67 -3.10
C TYR A 84 4.57 -13.71 -3.57
N ARG A 85 5.46 -14.19 -4.45
CA ARG A 85 6.44 -13.35 -5.12
C ARG A 85 5.95 -12.98 -6.51
N GLY A 86 5.83 -11.69 -6.79
CA GLY A 86 5.59 -11.17 -8.13
C GLY A 86 6.70 -11.61 -9.05
N ARG A 87 6.40 -12.48 -10.02
CA ARG A 87 7.27 -12.63 -11.19
C ARG A 87 7.29 -11.26 -11.85
N ARG A 88 8.49 -10.71 -12.12
CA ARG A 88 8.59 -9.63 -13.11
C ARG A 88 8.03 -10.23 -14.41
N ILE A 89 6.76 -10.00 -14.72
CA ILE A 89 6.36 -10.00 -16.12
C ILE A 89 7.02 -8.75 -16.66
N GLY A 90 8.21 -8.93 -17.22
CA GLY A 90 8.90 -7.91 -17.96
C GLY A 90 8.01 -7.50 -19.13
N TYR A 91 7.14 -6.53 -18.90
CA TYR A 91 6.76 -5.61 -19.97
C TYR A 91 7.76 -4.46 -19.96
N SER A 92 9.05 -4.78 -20.14
CA SER A 92 9.80 -3.92 -21.04
C SER A 92 9.11 -4.11 -22.39
N LYS A 93 8.12 -3.28 -22.70
CA LYS A 93 7.81 -3.07 -24.11
C LYS A 93 9.16 -2.75 -24.73
N ALA A 94 9.63 -3.60 -25.64
CA ALA A 94 10.77 -3.22 -26.47
C ALA A 94 10.42 -1.84 -27.02
N ARG A 95 11.22 -0.84 -26.67
CA ARG A 95 11.07 0.49 -27.25
C ARG A 95 11.16 0.23 -28.75
N PRO A 96 10.12 0.50 -29.56
CA PRO A 96 10.24 0.35 -31.00
C PRO A 96 11.42 1.22 -31.42
N SER A 97 12.43 0.61 -32.05
CA SER A 97 13.53 1.35 -32.69
C SER A 97 13.03 2.14 -33.91
N VAL A 98 11.78 1.89 -34.31
CA VAL A 98 11.09 2.56 -35.40
C VAL A 98 9.83 3.21 -34.83
N ILE A 99 9.82 4.55 -34.84
CA ILE A 99 8.62 5.34 -34.60
C ILE A 99 7.66 5.02 -35.76
N PRO A 100 6.45 4.50 -35.53
CA PRO A 100 5.49 4.30 -36.61
C PRO A 100 5.17 5.65 -37.23
N ASP A 101 5.21 5.72 -38.55
CA ASP A 101 4.91 6.94 -39.30
C ASP A 101 3.50 7.41 -38.94
N VAL A 102 3.42 8.59 -38.32
CA VAL A 102 2.18 9.18 -37.78
C VAL A 102 1.33 9.78 -38.92
N SER A 103 1.85 9.80 -40.16
CA SER A 103 1.14 10.26 -41.35
C SER A 103 -0.19 9.53 -41.60
N ALA A 104 -0.32 8.27 -41.17
CA ALA A 104 -1.57 7.50 -41.25
C ALA A 104 -2.66 8.00 -40.27
N TYR A 105 -2.30 8.77 -39.25
CA TYR A 105 -3.21 9.31 -38.23
C TYR A 105 -3.55 10.79 -38.43
N PHE A 106 -2.85 11.49 -39.32
CA PHE A 106 -3.20 12.85 -39.74
C PHE A 106 -3.99 12.79 -41.05
N GLN A 107 -5.23 12.32 -41.00
CA GLN A 107 -6.19 12.70 -42.04
C GLN A 107 -6.52 14.18 -41.84
N SER A 108 -6.15 14.98 -42.83
CA SER A 108 -6.43 16.41 -42.95
C SER A 108 -7.88 16.71 -42.59
N ALA A 109 -8.06 17.54 -41.56
CA ALA A 109 -9.36 18.02 -41.12
C ALA A 109 -10.06 18.77 -42.26
N SER A 110 -11.13 18.19 -42.81
CA SER A 110 -12.17 18.95 -43.49
C SER A 110 -13.26 19.28 -42.47
N THR A 111 -13.17 20.51 -41.94
CA THR A 111 -14.29 21.37 -41.54
C THR A 111 -15.42 20.76 -40.70
N SER A 112 -15.42 21.02 -39.38
CA SER A 112 -16.46 21.85 -38.73
C SER A 112 -16.26 21.92 -37.21
N SER A 113 -16.26 23.17 -36.73
CA SER A 113 -16.50 23.68 -35.37
C SER A 113 -16.58 22.73 -34.17
N SER A 114 -15.81 23.11 -33.14
CA SER A 114 -16.02 22.88 -31.69
C SER A 114 -15.72 21.50 -31.09
N GLY A 115 -14.60 21.43 -30.35
CA GLY A 115 -14.61 20.81 -29.01
C GLY A 115 -13.88 19.48 -28.81
N ILE A 116 -12.65 19.57 -28.27
CA ILE A 116 -11.97 18.59 -27.39
C ILE A 116 -11.53 17.27 -28.05
N ASN A 117 -10.24 17.21 -28.40
CA ASN A 117 -9.52 15.97 -28.74
C ASN A 117 -9.52 15.00 -27.55
N ARG A 118 -10.37 13.97 -27.59
CA ARG A 118 -10.34 12.88 -26.61
C ARG A 118 -9.23 11.90 -27.01
N TYR A 119 -8.11 11.97 -26.30
CA TYR A 119 -7.12 10.88 -26.26
C TYR A 119 -7.81 9.60 -25.77
N ASN A 120 -7.99 8.62 -26.67
CA ASN A 120 -8.39 7.26 -26.28
C ASN A 120 -7.15 6.48 -25.82
N ALA A 121 -6.77 6.63 -24.55
CA ALA A 121 -5.83 5.72 -23.91
C ALA A 121 -6.56 4.43 -23.51
N PRO A 122 -6.02 3.23 -23.80
CA PRO A 122 -6.66 1.96 -23.44
C PRO A 122 -6.47 1.68 -21.94
N ASN A 123 -7.41 2.18 -21.12
CA ASN A 123 -7.56 1.79 -19.71
C ASN A 123 -8.94 1.15 -19.52
N GLN A 124 -9.07 -0.12 -19.89
CA GLN A 124 -10.32 -0.88 -19.65
C GLN A 124 -10.27 -1.85 -18.47
N TYR A 125 -9.19 -1.88 -17.67
CA TYR A 125 -9.09 -2.86 -16.57
C TYR A 125 -9.52 -2.36 -15.18
N TYR A 126 -10.04 -1.14 -15.06
CA TYR A 126 -10.66 -0.65 -13.82
C TYR A 126 -11.95 0.13 -14.13
N ALA A 127 -12.92 -0.53 -14.76
CA ALA A 127 -14.25 0.05 -14.94
C ALA A 127 -15.34 -0.94 -14.47
N ARG A 128 -15.88 -0.65 -13.28
CA ARG A 128 -17.24 -0.97 -12.79
C ARG A 128 -17.63 -2.44 -12.61
N THR A 129 -17.50 -2.93 -11.37
CA THR A 129 -18.59 -3.68 -10.72
C THR A 129 -19.69 -2.68 -10.32
N ASN A 130 -20.64 -2.47 -11.21
CA ASN A 130 -21.95 -1.92 -10.87
C ASN A 130 -22.95 -2.43 -11.92
N VAL A 131 -23.27 -3.72 -11.84
CA VAL A 131 -24.43 -4.28 -12.53
C VAL A 131 -25.62 -4.10 -11.60
N LYS A 132 -26.33 -3.00 -11.80
CA LYS A 132 -27.75 -2.90 -11.43
C LYS A 132 -28.50 -3.88 -12.34
N ASN A 133 -28.96 -4.98 -11.77
CA ASN A 133 -30.01 -5.78 -12.38
C ASN A 133 -31.28 -4.93 -12.40
N ASN A 134 -31.68 -4.53 -13.60
CA ASN A 134 -33.06 -4.25 -13.97
C ASN A 134 -33.07 -4.18 -15.49
N ASN A 135 -33.70 -5.16 -16.14
CA ASN A 135 -34.95 -4.86 -16.83
C ASN A 135 -35.56 -6.05 -17.60
N LEU A 136 -36.90 -6.05 -17.55
CA LEU A 136 -37.88 -6.70 -18.42
C LEU A 136 -38.03 -8.23 -18.34
N GLU A 137 -39.20 -8.86 -18.43
CA GLU A 137 -40.61 -8.46 -18.45
C GLU A 137 -41.43 -9.77 -18.59
N LYS A 138 -42.60 -9.84 -17.92
CA LYS A 138 -43.75 -10.76 -18.16
C LYS A 138 -43.54 -12.28 -17.96
N ARG A 139 -44.24 -12.82 -16.95
CA ARG A 139 -45.38 -13.77 -17.13
C ARG A 139 -46.10 -14.06 -15.80
N GLU A 140 -47.33 -13.55 -15.75
CA GLU A 140 -48.59 -14.06 -15.17
C GLU A 140 -48.73 -14.46 -13.69
N LEU A 141 -49.77 -13.84 -13.09
CA LEU A 141 -50.45 -14.23 -11.86
C LEU A 141 -51.08 -15.62 -11.97
N LYS A 142 -51.10 -16.35 -10.85
CA LYS A 142 -52.35 -16.97 -10.37
C LYS A 142 -52.36 -17.02 -8.84
N ILE A 143 -53.57 -16.77 -8.35
CA ILE A 143 -54.06 -16.58 -6.98
C ILE A 143 -53.69 -17.74 -6.07
#